data_AF-A0A517XRI8-F1
#
_entry.id   AF-A0A517XRI8-F1
#
_cell.length_a   1.000
_cell.length_b   1.000
_cell.length_c   1.000
_cell.angle_alpha   90.00
_cell.angle_beta   90.00
_cell.angle_gamma   90.00
#
_symmetry.space_group_name_H-M   'P 1'
#
loop_
_entity.id
_entity.type
_entity.pdbx_description
1 polymer ?
#
loop_
_entity_poly.entity_id
_entity_poly.type
_entity_poly.pdbx_seq_one_letter_code
_entity_poly.pdbx_strand_id
1 'polypeptide(L)'
;MTDDLAWWLRYHHGVAVVSLTERDGSTELADDGLAKVIALERGRVVLELPPKVALPSWVLGKLILLHRRVQAARGTQFRLCCPEGPAREELRLTKLDRLIPTFETLDDAVRDF
;
A
#
# COMPACT_ATOMS: atom_id res chain seq x y z
N MET A 1 6.57 18.78 -8.49
CA MET A 1 6.09 19.15 -7.14
C MET A 1 5.59 17.85 -6.55
N THR A 2 6.49 17.09 -5.92
CA THR A 2 6.29 15.66 -5.63
C THR A 2 6.86 15.26 -4.25
N ASP A 3 7.26 16.23 -3.44
CA ASP A 3 8.03 16.04 -2.21
C ASP A 3 7.17 15.85 -0.94
N ASP A 4 5.84 15.93 -1.02
CA ASP A 4 4.97 15.90 0.18
C ASP A 4 4.28 14.55 0.46
N LEU A 5 4.54 13.51 -0.35
CA LEU A 5 3.95 12.19 -0.15
C LEU A 5 4.75 11.36 0.85
N ALA A 6 4.11 10.98 1.96
CA ALA A 6 4.67 10.07 2.95
C ALA A 6 3.76 8.86 3.18
N TRP A 7 4.32 7.82 3.77
CA TRP A 7 3.55 6.65 4.21
C TRP A 7 3.08 6.86 5.64
N TRP A 8 1.80 6.64 5.89
CA TRP A 8 1.20 6.82 7.20
C TRP A 8 0.49 5.57 7.66
N LEU A 9 0.72 5.15 8.91
CA LEU A 9 0.08 3.99 9.50
C LEU A 9 -1.18 4.38 10.28
N ARG A 10 -2.26 3.63 10.05
CA ARG A 10 -3.45 3.57 10.91
C ARG A 10 -3.97 2.14 10.98
N TYR A 11 -5.04 1.93 11.75
CA TYR A 11 -5.74 0.65 11.84
C TYR A 11 -7.19 0.79 11.41
N HIS A 12 -7.68 -0.18 10.63
CA HIS A 12 -9.08 -0.31 10.24
C HIS A 12 -9.55 -1.72 10.59
N HIS A 13 -10.52 -1.84 11.50
CA HIS A 13 -11.01 -3.13 12.02
C HIS A 13 -9.90 -4.11 12.48
N GLY A 14 -8.82 -3.58 13.06
CA GLY A 14 -7.69 -4.40 13.54
C GLY A 14 -6.71 -4.85 12.46
N VAL A 15 -6.89 -4.41 11.21
CA VAL A 15 -5.91 -4.57 10.12
C VAL A 15 -5.11 -3.29 9.98
N ALA A 16 -3.79 -3.44 9.81
CA ALA A 16 -2.92 -2.30 9.55
C ALA A 16 -3.16 -1.76 8.13
N VAL A 17 -3.39 -0.46 8.05
CA VAL A 17 -3.58 0.28 6.80
C VAL A 17 -2.48 1.30 6.69
N VAL A 18 -1.70 1.22 5.61
CA VAL A 18 -0.64 2.17 5.31
C VAL A 18 -1.03 3.00 4.11
N SER A 19 -1.29 4.28 4.32
CA SER A 19 -1.72 5.20 3.27
C SER A 19 -0.56 6.03 2.75
N LEU A 20 -0.48 6.14 1.44
CA LEU A 20 0.35 7.14 0.78
C LEU A 20 -0.47 8.43 0.66
N THR A 21 -0.16 9.44 1.47
CA THR A 21 -0.88 10.71 1.44
C THR A 21 0.03 11.85 1.88
N GLU A 22 -0.38 13.07 1.53
CA GLU A 22 0.10 14.27 2.20
C GLU A 22 -0.31 14.21 3.68
N ARG A 23 0.45 14.90 4.52
CA ARG A 23 0.35 14.86 6.00
C ARG A 23 -1.10 14.89 6.52
N ASP A 24 -1.49 13.84 7.24
CA ASP A 24 -2.88 13.62 7.71
C ASP A 24 -3.00 13.36 9.24
N GLY A 25 -2.00 13.78 10.03
CA GLY A 25 -2.05 13.66 11.50
C GLY A 25 -1.87 12.24 12.09
N SER A 26 -1.73 11.23 11.23
CA SER A 26 -1.36 9.84 11.57
C SER A 26 0.14 9.67 11.91
N THR A 27 0.60 8.44 12.19
CA THR A 27 2.03 8.18 12.42
C THR A 27 2.76 8.00 11.08
N GLU A 28 3.72 8.89 10.81
CA GLU A 28 4.59 8.79 9.64
C GLU A 28 5.50 7.57 9.77
N LEU A 29 5.60 6.79 8.70
CA LEU A 29 6.55 5.70 8.61
C LEU A 29 7.86 6.20 8.01
N ALA A 30 8.96 5.94 8.70
CA ALA A 30 10.29 6.02 8.12
C ALA A 30 10.40 5.10 6.89
N ASP A 31 11.43 5.27 6.08
CA ASP A 31 11.62 4.52 4.83
C ASP A 31 11.58 2.99 4.99
N ASP A 32 12.02 2.47 6.14
CA ASP A 32 11.97 1.04 6.46
C ASP A 32 10.72 0.61 7.25
N GLY A 33 9.91 1.57 7.69
CA GLY A 33 8.74 1.37 8.54
C GLY A 33 7.70 0.47 7.90
N LEU A 34 7.52 0.56 6.58
CA LEU A 34 6.54 -0.26 5.87
C LEU A 34 6.88 -1.76 5.91
N ALA A 35 8.16 -2.11 5.81
CA ALA A 35 8.60 -3.49 5.94
C ALA A 35 8.45 -4.01 7.37
N LYS A 36 8.69 -3.15 8.37
CA LYS A 36 8.48 -3.47 9.79
C LYS A 36 7.01 -3.73 10.10
N VAL A 37 6.11 -2.88 9.62
CA VAL A 37 4.65 -3.07 9.76
C VAL A 37 4.26 -4.42 9.19
N ILE A 38 4.67 -4.75 7.95
CA ILE A 38 4.37 -6.05 7.35
C ILE A 38 4.87 -7.23 8.20
N ALA A 39 6.06 -7.12 8.80
CA ALA A 39 6.63 -8.16 9.64
C ALA A 39 5.92 -8.30 11.00
N LEU A 40 5.42 -7.20 11.58
CA LEU A 40 4.80 -7.16 12.92
C LEU A 40 3.31 -7.49 12.88
N GLU A 41 2.59 -7.11 11.82
CA GLU A 41 1.12 -7.14 11.73
C GLU A 41 0.55 -8.51 11.36
N ARG A 42 1.14 -9.57 11.91
CA ARG A 42 0.74 -10.98 11.67
C ARG A 42 0.58 -11.32 10.18
N GLY A 43 1.29 -10.58 9.33
CA GLY A 43 1.24 -10.75 7.89
C GLY A 43 -0.03 -10.23 7.20
N ARG A 44 -0.78 -9.27 7.76
CA ARG A 44 -1.96 -8.69 7.10
C ARG A 44 -1.87 -7.16 7.02
N VAL A 45 -1.63 -6.62 5.82
CA VAL A 45 -1.51 -5.17 5.60
C VAL A 45 -2.25 -4.72 4.35
N VAL A 46 -3.01 -3.64 4.44
CA VAL A 46 -3.53 -2.93 3.26
C VAL A 46 -2.65 -1.71 2.99
N LEU A 47 -2.19 -1.54 1.75
CA LEU A 47 -1.62 -0.27 1.30
C LEU A 47 -2.70 0.52 0.57
N GLU A 48 -2.95 1.73 1.02
CA GLU A 48 -3.93 2.61 0.41
C GLU A 48 -3.23 3.68 -0.44
N LEU A 49 -3.66 3.78 -1.68
CA LEU A 49 -3.12 4.71 -2.65
C LEU A 49 -4.10 5.85 -2.90
N PRO A 50 -3.60 7.08 -3.08
CA PRO A 50 -4.44 8.25 -3.26
C PRO A 50 -5.10 8.21 -4.65
N PRO A 51 -6.42 8.41 -4.75
CA PRO A 51 -7.15 8.26 -6.02
C PRO A 51 -6.80 9.33 -7.07
N LYS A 52 -6.27 10.48 -6.65
CA LYS A 52 -6.05 11.65 -7.53
C LYS A 52 -4.60 11.89 -7.92
N VAL A 53 -3.67 11.06 -7.45
CA VAL A 53 -2.22 11.30 -7.63
C VAL A 53 -1.62 10.22 -8.50
N ALA A 54 -0.89 10.62 -9.54
CA ALA A 54 -0.10 9.69 -10.33
C ALA A 54 1.05 9.16 -9.47
N LEU A 55 1.31 7.85 -9.51
CA LEU A 55 2.34 7.26 -8.65
C LEU A 55 3.73 7.59 -9.20
N PRO A 56 4.59 8.27 -8.43
CA PRO A 56 5.96 8.48 -8.85
C PRO A 56 6.73 7.15 -8.88
N SER A 57 7.75 7.05 -9.72
CA SER A 57 8.50 5.81 -9.95
C SER A 57 9.08 5.18 -8.69
N TRP A 58 9.43 5.99 -7.68
CA TRP A 58 9.92 5.49 -6.40
C TRP A 58 8.84 4.73 -5.60
N VAL A 59 7.56 5.11 -5.72
CA VAL A 59 6.44 4.37 -5.11
C VAL A 59 6.29 3.02 -5.79
N LEU A 60 6.30 2.99 -7.13
CA LEU A 60 6.23 1.74 -7.90
C LEU A 60 7.39 0.80 -7.53
N GLY A 61 8.61 1.33 -7.43
CA GLY A 61 9.78 0.58 -6.96
C GLY A 61 9.60 0.02 -5.55
N LYS A 62 9.06 0.81 -4.61
CA LYS A 62 8.72 0.35 -3.25
C LYS A 62 7.67 -0.77 -3.29
N LEU A 63 6.59 -0.65 -4.07
CA LEU A 63 5.56 -1.68 -4.20
C LEU A 63 6.12 -3.02 -4.71
N ILE A 64 7.00 -2.99 -5.71
CA ILE A 64 7.68 -4.18 -6.24
C ILE A 64 8.54 -4.83 -5.15
N LEU A 65 9.34 -4.04 -4.41
CA LEU A 65 10.19 -4.56 -3.35
C LEU A 65 9.37 -5.18 -2.21
N LEU A 66 8.25 -4.56 -1.84
CA LEU A 66 7.34 -5.09 -0.83
C LEU A 66 6.70 -6.40 -1.28
N HIS A 67 6.22 -6.46 -2.52
CA HIS A 67 5.67 -7.69 -3.07
C HIS A 67 6.67 -8.85 -3.00
N ARG A 68 7.93 -8.61 -3.41
CA ARG A 68 8.99 -9.63 -3.32
C ARG A 68 9.26 -10.08 -1.88
N ARG A 69 9.23 -9.15 -0.91
CA ARG A 69 9.41 -9.47 0.51
C ARG A 69 8.24 -10.29 1.06
N VAL A 70 7.00 -9.92 0.72
CA VAL A 70 5.81 -10.66 1.13
C VAL A 70 5.80 -12.08 0.55
N GLN A 71 6.18 -12.24 -0.72
CA GLN A 71 6.32 -13.56 -1.34
C GLN A 71 7.39 -14.44 -0.67
N ALA A 72 8.46 -13.83 -0.15
CA ALA A 72 9.50 -14.56 0.59
C ALA A 72 9.07 -14.93 2.03
N ALA A 73 8.12 -14.20 2.62
CA ALA A 73 7.67 -14.40 3.99
C ALA A 73 6.42 -15.31 4.05
N ARG A 74 6.55 -16.48 4.66
CA ARG A 74 5.41 -17.40 4.82
C ARG A 74 4.30 -16.78 5.67
N GLY A 75 3.06 -16.90 5.21
CA GLY A 75 1.88 -16.42 5.93
C GLY A 75 1.68 -14.90 5.89
N THR A 76 2.48 -14.17 5.11
CA THR A 76 2.32 -12.74 4.90
C THR A 76 1.53 -12.47 3.63
N GLN A 77 0.59 -11.55 3.70
CA GLN A 77 -0.25 -11.08 2.62
C GLN A 77 -0.36 -9.57 2.70
N PHE A 78 -0.38 -8.93 1.53
CA PHE A 78 -0.76 -7.53 1.46
C PHE A 78 -1.67 -7.30 0.26
N ARG A 79 -2.49 -6.28 0.39
CA ARG A 79 -3.53 -5.89 -0.56
C ARG A 79 -3.38 -4.40 -0.86
N LEU A 80 -3.78 -3.97 -2.05
CA LEU A 80 -3.86 -2.56 -2.39
C LEU A 80 -5.32 -2.11 -2.33
N CYS A 81 -5.57 -1.00 -1.64
CA CYS A 81 -6.76 -0.18 -1.86
C CYS A 81 -6.35 0.93 -2.84
N CYS A 82 -6.88 0.88 -4.05
CA CYS A 82 -6.58 1.84 -5.10
C CYS A 82 -7.86 2.11 -5.90
N PRO A 83 -8.63 3.15 -5.54
CA PRO A 83 -9.81 3.55 -6.30
C PRO A 83 -9.44 3.93 -7.74
N GLU A 84 -10.42 3.96 -8.64
CA GLU A 84 -10.19 4.39 -10.02
C GLU A 84 -9.58 5.81 -10.08
N GLY A 85 -8.59 5.99 -10.96
CA GLY A 85 -7.85 7.24 -11.09
C GLY A 85 -6.43 7.03 -11.64
N PRO A 86 -5.58 8.08 -11.62
CA PRO A 86 -4.22 8.02 -12.16
C PRO A 86 -3.37 6.90 -11.54
N ALA A 87 -3.46 6.69 -10.22
CA ALA A 87 -2.72 5.62 -9.55
C ALA A 87 -3.13 4.22 -10.06
N ARG A 88 -4.43 4.00 -10.30
CA ARG A 88 -4.94 2.73 -10.82
C ARG A 88 -4.46 2.47 -12.25
N GLU A 89 -4.40 3.51 -13.07
CA GLU A 89 -3.89 3.41 -14.43
C GLU A 89 -2.40 3.07 -14.45
N GLU A 90 -1.58 3.70 -13.60
CA GLU A 90 -0.16 3.36 -13.45
C GLU A 90 0.06 1.89 -13.04
N LEU A 91 -0.78 1.37 -12.13
CA LEU A 91 -0.74 -0.04 -11.76
C LEU A 91 -1.08 -0.97 -12.93
N ARG A 92 -2.05 -0.61 -13.77
CA ARG A 92 -2.43 -1.38 -14.97
C ARG A 92 -1.32 -1.34 -16.03
N LEU A 93 -0.76 -0.17 -16.31
CA LEU A 93 0.33 0.02 -17.27
C LEU A 93 1.57 -0.81 -16.89
N THR A 94 1.88 -0.83 -15.60
CA THR A 94 3.00 -1.62 -15.04
C THR A 94 2.66 -3.07 -14.76
N LYS A 95 1.39 -3.48 -14.93
CA LYS A 95 0.85 -4.81 -14.62
C LYS A 95 1.01 -5.23 -13.16
N LEU A 96 1.21 -4.27 -12.25
CA LEU A 96 1.31 -4.54 -10.82
C LEU A 96 -0.02 -4.98 -10.23
N ASP A 97 -1.13 -4.55 -10.83
CA ASP A 97 -2.49 -5.00 -10.52
C ASP A 97 -2.70 -6.51 -10.71
N ARG A 98 -1.90 -7.16 -11.56
CA ARG A 98 -1.93 -8.63 -11.75
C ARG A 98 -1.07 -9.39 -10.74
N LEU A 99 -0.13 -8.70 -10.10
CA LEU A 99 0.78 -9.30 -9.12
C LEU A 99 0.28 -9.10 -7.69
N ILE A 100 -0.44 -8.01 -7.44
CA ILE A 100 -0.88 -7.61 -6.12
C ILE A 100 -2.41 -7.50 -6.13
N PRO A 101 -3.13 -8.22 -5.25
CA PRO A 101 -4.57 -8.07 -5.11
C PRO A 101 -4.94 -6.60 -4.88
N THR A 102 -5.68 -6.00 -5.80
CA THR A 102 -5.98 -4.56 -5.83
C THR A 102 -7.48 -4.33 -5.86
N PHE A 103 -8.00 -3.71 -4.81
CA PHE A 103 -9.41 -3.44 -4.58
C PHE A 103 -9.72 -1.95 -4.75
N GLU A 104 -10.96 -1.64 -5.10
CA GLU A 104 -11.40 -0.25 -5.25
C GLU A 104 -11.64 0.43 -3.91
N THR A 105 -12.12 -0.31 -2.91
CA THR A 105 -12.43 0.20 -1.57
C THR A 105 -11.57 -0.44 -0.48
N LEU A 106 -11.37 0.30 0.61
CA LEU A 106 -10.64 -0.21 1.78
C LEU A 106 -11.39 -1.37 2.45
N ASP A 107 -12.71 -1.29 2.51
CA ASP A 107 -13.53 -2.33 3.11
C ASP A 107 -13.43 -3.65 2.36
N ASP A 108 -13.41 -3.61 1.02
CA ASP A 108 -13.22 -4.81 0.21
C ASP A 108 -11.83 -5.43 0.42
N ALA A 109 -10.79 -4.59 0.47
CA ALA A 109 -9.43 -5.04 0.75
C ALA A 109 -9.32 -5.69 2.14
N VAL A 110 -9.99 -5.15 3.16
CA VAL A 110 -9.96 -5.72 4.51
C VAL A 110 -10.76 -7.01 4.61
N ARG A 111 -11.91 -7.10 3.93
CA ARG A 111 -12.77 -8.30 3.95
C ARG A 111 -12.14 -9.51 3.27
N ASP A 112 -11.20 -9.31 2.37
CA ASP A 112 -10.55 -10.39 1.61
C ASP A 112 -9.50 -11.19 2.42
N PHE A 113 -9.10 -10.75 3.63
CA PHE A 113 -8.08 -11.41 4.49
C PHE A 113 -8.55 -12.66 5.25
#